data_AF-A0A2V9G8Y7-F1
#
_entry.id   AF-A0A2V9G8Y7-F1
#
_cell.length_a   1.000
_cell.length_b   1.000
_cell.length_c   1.000
_cell.angle_alpha   90.00
_cell.angle_beta   90.00
_cell.angle_gamma   90.00
#
_symmetry.space_group_name_H-M   'P 1'
#
loop_
_entity.id
_entity.type
_entity.pdbx_description
1 polymer ?
#
loop_
_entity_poly.entity_id
_entity_poly.type
_entity_poly.pdbx_seq_one_letter_code
_entity_poly.pdbx_strand_id
1 'polypeptide(L)'
;FAKGVAENPTEFLASLGVSAELQVEASPLIAANIAAVEGKPHVFLANFAGLVPHRVAVPSPQTGVRISVPAERKCTLRFLTFLGEQQTLRGQQAGDRTIFVLPPIERGAAVWIEDMR
;
A
#
# COMPACT_ATOMS: atom_id res chain seq x y z
N PHE A 1 -32.27 5.92 -10.98
CA PHE A 1 -31.56 6.38 -9.78
C PHE A 1 -32.23 5.74 -8.57
N ALA A 2 -31.70 4.61 -8.09
CA ALA A 2 -32.30 3.90 -6.95
C ALA A 2 -31.86 4.57 -5.64
N LYS A 3 -32.87 4.93 -4.84
CA LYS A 3 -32.78 5.63 -3.56
C LYS A 3 -32.48 4.60 -2.48
N GLY A 4 -31.23 4.53 -2.03
CA GLY A 4 -30.80 3.74 -0.88
C GLY A 4 -29.97 4.62 0.03
N VAL A 5 -30.64 5.36 0.91
CA VAL A 5 -29.98 6.00 2.05
C VAL A 5 -29.62 4.87 2.99
N ALA A 6 -28.33 4.59 3.17
CA ALA A 6 -27.87 3.62 4.15
C ALA A 6 -28.37 4.07 5.53
N GLU A 7 -29.16 3.23 6.20
CA GLU A 7 -29.82 3.56 7.47
C GLU A 7 -28.87 3.64 8.67
N ASN A 8 -27.59 3.31 8.53
CA ASN A 8 -26.63 3.55 9.61
C ASN A 8 -25.20 3.67 9.05
N PRO A 9 -24.61 4.88 9.03
CA PRO A 9 -23.23 5.08 8.60
C PRO A 9 -22.24 4.16 9.33
N THR A 10 -22.52 3.80 10.59
CA THR A 10 -21.66 2.93 11.39
C THR A 10 -21.67 1.49 10.90
N GLU A 11 -22.85 0.93 10.58
CA GLU A 11 -22.95 -0.42 10.02
C GLU A 11 -22.39 -0.48 8.60
N PHE A 12 -22.59 0.58 7.81
CA PHE A 12 -21.95 0.70 6.51
C PHE A 12 -20.41 0.69 6.68
N LEU A 13 -19.85 1.55 7.53
CA LEU A 13 -18.41 1.59 7.80
C LEU A 13 -17.87 0.26 8.39
N ALA A 14 -18.64 -0.43 9.23
CA ALA A 14 -18.28 -1.75 9.74
C ALA A 14 -18.35 -2.83 8.64
N SER A 15 -19.34 -2.76 7.75
CA SER A 15 -19.51 -3.66 6.60
C SER A 15 -18.45 -3.46 5.51
N LEU A 16 -17.82 -2.27 5.46
CA LEU A 16 -16.64 -2.03 4.65
C LEU A 16 -15.43 -2.83 5.13
N GLY A 17 -15.53 -3.53 6.28
CA GLY A 17 -14.48 -4.39 6.77
C GLY A 17 -13.21 -3.60 7.07
N VAL A 18 -13.33 -2.43 7.72
CA VAL A 18 -12.19 -1.62 8.18
C VAL A 18 -11.49 -2.29 9.38
N SER A 19 -11.31 -3.60 9.32
CA SER A 19 -10.19 -4.28 9.93
C SER A 19 -9.08 -4.15 8.90
N ALA A 20 -8.25 -3.10 8.99
CA ALA A 20 -7.20 -2.85 8.00
C ALA A 20 -6.12 -3.94 8.09
N GLU A 21 -6.39 -5.10 7.47
CA GLU A 21 -5.44 -6.20 7.26
C GLU A 21 -4.15 -5.69 6.61
N LEU A 22 -4.24 -4.58 5.89
CA LEU A 22 -3.14 -3.85 5.32
C LEU A 22 -3.44 -2.34 5.36
N GLN A 23 -2.50 -1.57 5.89
CA GLN A 23 -2.54 -0.11 5.93
C GLN A 23 -1.32 0.44 5.20
N VAL A 24 -1.53 1.53 4.46
CA VAL A 24 -0.47 2.25 3.73
C VAL A 24 -0.35 3.66 4.29
N GLU A 25 0.83 4.01 4.78
CA GLU A 25 1.18 5.36 5.20
C GLU A 25 2.17 5.94 4.19
N ALA A 26 1.77 7.03 3.53
CA ALA A 26 2.57 7.67 2.50
C ALA A 26 2.33 9.18 2.46
N SER A 27 3.25 9.89 1.81
CA SER A 27 3.07 11.28 1.40
C SER A 27 1.84 11.45 0.50
N PRO A 28 1.14 12.60 0.51
CA PRO A 28 0.03 12.87 -0.41
C PRO A 28 0.44 12.89 -1.89
N LEU A 29 1.75 12.88 -2.18
CA LEU A 29 2.30 12.77 -3.54
C LEU A 29 2.41 11.33 -4.03
N ILE A 30 2.08 10.34 -3.19
CA ILE A 30 1.95 8.94 -3.57
C ILE A 30 0.46 8.60 -3.71
N ALA A 31 0.07 8.12 -4.88
CA ALA A 31 -1.19 7.39 -5.00
C ALA A 31 -0.96 5.92 -4.64
N ALA A 32 -1.81 5.39 -3.79
CA ALA A 32 -1.83 3.97 -3.43
C ALA A 32 -3.18 3.36 -3.85
N ASN A 33 -3.13 2.24 -4.55
CA ASN A 33 -4.29 1.42 -4.86
C ASN A 33 -4.10 0.04 -4.25
N ILE A 34 -5.04 -0.36 -3.40
CA ILE A 34 -5.05 -1.70 -2.78
C ILE A 34 -6.05 -2.55 -3.56
N ALA A 35 -5.60 -3.69 -4.07
CA ALA A 35 -6.41 -4.61 -4.85
C ALA A 35 -6.10 -6.06 -4.51
N ALA A 36 -7.05 -6.96 -4.77
CA ALA A 36 -6.81 -8.39 -4.74
C ALA A 36 -6.38 -8.88 -6.13
N VAL A 37 -5.21 -9.48 -6.23
CA VAL A 37 -4.75 -10.19 -7.43
C VAL A 37 -4.64 -11.67 -7.07
N GLU A 38 -5.39 -12.51 -7.77
CA GLU A 38 -5.53 -13.94 -7.43
C GLU A 38 -5.95 -14.18 -5.97
N GLY A 39 -6.80 -13.29 -5.44
CA GLY A 39 -7.28 -13.36 -4.06
C GLY A 39 -6.26 -12.91 -3.00
N LYS A 40 -5.08 -12.41 -3.39
CA LYS A 40 -4.04 -11.92 -2.48
C LYS A 40 -3.95 -10.39 -2.51
N PRO A 41 -3.77 -9.72 -1.35
CA PRO A 41 -3.65 -8.27 -1.29
C PRO A 41 -2.36 -7.80 -1.97
N HIS A 42 -2.53 -6.85 -2.89
CA HIS A 42 -1.47 -6.12 -3.59
C HIS A 42 -1.66 -4.63 -3.39
N VAL A 43 -0.56 -3.89 -3.37
CA VAL A 43 -0.51 -2.43 -3.32
C VAL A 43 0.23 -1.93 -4.54
N PHE A 44 -0.43 -1.12 -5.35
CA PHE A 44 0.17 -0.42 -6.49
C PHE A 44 0.41 1.04 -6.10
N LEU A 45 1.64 1.49 -6.27
CA LEU A 45 2.10 2.80 -5.85
C LEU A 45 2.55 3.59 -7.08
N ALA A 46 2.13 4.85 -7.16
CA ALA A 46 2.58 5.80 -8.17
C ALA A 46 3.05 7.10 -7.50
N ASN A 47 4.23 7.57 -7.88
CA ASN A 47 4.85 8.78 -7.36
C ASN A 47 4.60 9.96 -8.31
N PHE A 48 3.93 10.99 -7.79
CA PHE A 48 3.64 12.23 -8.51
C PHE A 48 4.57 13.39 -8.09
N ALA A 49 5.50 13.17 -7.15
CA ALA A 49 6.42 14.20 -6.69
C ALA A 49 7.36 14.66 -7.81
N GLY A 50 7.48 15.98 -7.98
CA GLY A 50 8.35 16.57 -9.00
C GLY A 50 7.82 16.46 -10.44
N LEU A 51 6.58 15.98 -10.64
CA LEU A 51 5.96 16.05 -11.96
C LEU A 51 5.66 17.50 -12.34
N VAL A 52 6.01 17.84 -13.58
CA VAL A 52 5.74 19.14 -14.18
C VAL A 52 4.92 18.92 -15.44
N PRO A 53 3.77 19.60 -15.60
CA PRO A 53 2.96 19.48 -16.81
C PRO A 53 3.79 19.72 -18.07
N HIS A 54 3.57 18.87 -19.08
CA HIS A 54 4.21 18.94 -20.40
C HIS A 54 5.74 18.84 -20.40
N ARG A 55 6.35 18.33 -19.32
CA ARG A 55 7.79 18.05 -19.28
C ARG A 55 8.06 16.62 -18.85
N VAL A 56 9.06 16.00 -19.46
CA VAL A 56 9.65 14.76 -18.96
C VAL A 56 10.54 15.13 -17.78
N ALA A 57 9.93 15.27 -16.61
CA ALA A 57 10.66 15.47 -15.35
C ALA A 57 11.09 14.11 -14.79
N VAL A 58 12.28 14.07 -14.18
CA VAL A 58 12.67 12.97 -13.30
C VAL A 58 11.91 13.18 -12.00
N PRO A 59 11.01 12.26 -11.59
CA PRO A 59 10.28 12.44 -10.35
C PRO A 59 11.23 12.50 -9.15
N SER A 60 10.88 13.29 -8.15
CA SER A 60 11.63 13.33 -6.89
C SER A 60 11.31 12.07 -6.08
N PRO A 61 12.30 11.23 -5.72
CA PRO A 61 12.02 9.99 -4.99
C PRO A 61 11.25 10.27 -3.70
N GLN A 62 10.19 9.50 -3.46
CA GLN A 62 9.46 9.54 -2.19
C GLN A 62 9.99 8.46 -1.24
N THR A 63 10.32 8.88 -0.02
CA THR A 63 10.89 8.01 1.02
C THR A 63 9.96 7.91 2.23
N GLY A 64 10.16 6.88 3.06
CA GLY A 64 9.41 6.73 4.31
C GLY A 64 7.98 6.23 4.13
N VAL A 65 7.65 5.70 2.94
CA VAL A 65 6.39 4.97 2.74
C VAL A 65 6.42 3.69 3.58
N ARG A 66 5.36 3.46 4.33
CA ARG A 66 5.22 2.31 5.21
C ARG A 66 3.98 1.51 4.83
N ILE A 67 4.11 0.19 4.89
CA ILE A 67 2.98 -0.73 4.84
C ILE A 67 2.95 -1.47 6.17
N SER A 68 1.79 -1.55 6.80
CA SER A 68 1.63 -2.27 8.06
C SER A 68 0.49 -3.28 8.00
N VAL A 69 0.69 -4.42 8.65
CA VAL A 69 -0.26 -5.55 8.73
C VAL A 69 -0.37 -6.01 10.18
N PRO A 70 -1.44 -6.72 10.60
CA PRO A 70 -1.52 -7.32 11.93
C PRO A 70 -0.30 -8.20 12.24
N ALA A 71 0.25 -8.10 13.44
CA ALA A 71 1.47 -8.82 13.84
C ALA A 71 1.27 -10.34 13.91
N GLU A 72 0.02 -10.79 14.10
CA GLU A 72 -0.34 -12.21 14.08
C GLU A 72 -0.12 -12.83 12.69
N ARG A 73 -0.19 -12.01 11.63
CA ARG A 73 0.11 -12.43 10.27
C ARG A 73 1.62 -12.46 10.05
N LYS A 74 2.20 -13.64 10.21
CA LYS A 74 3.61 -13.90 9.86
C LYS A 74 3.79 -13.86 8.34
N CYS A 75 4.35 -12.76 7.83
CA CYS A 75 4.54 -12.58 6.40
C CYS A 75 5.80 -11.76 6.07
N THR A 76 6.17 -11.81 4.79
CA THR A 76 7.11 -10.87 4.16
C THR A 76 6.39 -10.05 3.11
N LEU A 77 6.95 -8.89 2.74
CA LEU A 77 6.52 -8.16 1.56
C LEU A 77 7.46 -8.41 0.40
N ARG A 78 6.91 -8.68 -0.77
CA ARG A 78 7.64 -8.54 -2.03
C ARG A 78 7.46 -7.13 -2.54
N PHE A 79 8.55 -6.54 -3.01
CA PHE A 79 8.59 -5.18 -3.53
C PHE A 79 9.22 -5.20 -4.92
N LEU A 80 8.49 -4.73 -5.92
CA LEU A 80 8.97 -4.59 -7.30
C LEU A 80 8.87 -3.11 -7.69
N THR A 81 10.02 -2.44 -7.81
CA THR A 81 10.06 -1.07 -8.31
C THR A 81 9.92 -1.04 -9.83
N PHE A 82 9.49 0.11 -10.37
CA PHE A 82 9.37 0.32 -11.80
C PHE A 82 10.68 0.03 -12.54
N LEU A 83 10.66 -0.95 -13.45
CA LEU A 83 11.80 -1.44 -14.22
C LEU A 83 13.01 -1.91 -13.39
N GLY A 84 12.81 -2.21 -12.10
CA GLY A 84 13.86 -2.76 -11.25
C GLY A 84 13.66 -4.24 -10.94
N GLU A 85 14.42 -4.69 -9.96
CA GLU A 85 14.38 -6.08 -9.49
C GLU A 85 13.42 -6.25 -8.32
N GLN A 86 12.84 -7.44 -8.22
CA GLN A 86 12.02 -7.84 -7.09
C GLN A 86 12.91 -8.00 -5.84
N GLN A 87 12.44 -7.44 -4.73
CA GLN A 87 13.09 -7.51 -3.43
C GLN A 87 12.15 -8.11 -2.39
N THR A 88 12.72 -8.71 -1.34
CA THR A 88 11.96 -9.20 -0.19
C THR A 88 12.24 -8.32 1.00
N LEU A 89 11.19 -7.69 1.53
CA LEU A 89 11.26 -6.84 2.70
C LEU A 89 10.81 -7.63 3.92
N ARG A 90 11.62 -7.54 4.99
CA ARG A 90 11.27 -8.06 6.31
C ARG A 90 10.74 -6.91 7.15
N GLY A 91 9.61 -7.16 7.81
CA GLY A 91 8.98 -6.18 8.66
C GLY A 91 9.60 -6.18 10.04
N GLN A 92 9.44 -5.06 10.74
CA GLN A 92 9.76 -4.92 12.15
C GLN A 92 8.45 -4.88 12.92
N GLN A 93 8.33 -5.71 13.96
CA GLN A 93 7.15 -5.71 14.81
C GLN A 93 7.17 -4.44 15.69
N ALA A 94 6.04 -3.74 15.72
CA ALA A 94 5.81 -2.57 16.56
C ALA A 94 4.40 -2.68 17.14
N GLY A 95 4.31 -3.18 18.38
CA GLY A 95 3.02 -3.46 19.02
C GLY A 95 2.27 -4.61 18.35
N ASP A 96 1.02 -4.35 17.99
CA ASP A 96 0.08 -5.25 17.32
C ASP A 96 0.22 -5.27 15.79
N ARG A 97 1.21 -4.55 15.24
CA ARG A 97 1.46 -4.51 13.79
C ARG A 97 2.90 -4.87 13.44
N THR A 98 3.05 -5.49 12.28
CA THR A 98 4.33 -5.61 11.58
C THR A 98 4.44 -4.48 10.57
N ILE A 99 5.48 -3.65 10.69
CA ILE A 99 5.72 -2.48 9.83
C ILE A 99 6.84 -2.79 8.84
N PHE A 100 6.56 -2.55 7.57
CA PHE A 100 7.51 -2.64 6.47
C PHE A 100 7.80 -1.23 5.95
N VAL A 101 9.07 -0.82 5.99
CA VAL A 101 9.52 0.42 5.36
C VAL A 101 9.92 0.10 3.93
N LEU A 102 9.30 0.77 2.96
CA LEU A 102 9.61 0.55 1.55
C LEU A 102 10.90 1.28 1.15
N PRO A 103 11.67 0.73 0.19
CA PRO A 103 12.71 1.49 -0.51
C PRO A 103 12.14 2.77 -1.16
N PRO A 104 13.00 3.75 -1.50
CA PRO A 104 12.57 4.96 -2.20
C PRO A 104 11.75 4.64 -3.45
N ILE A 105 10.60 5.29 -3.60
CA ILE A 105 9.74 5.14 -4.78
C ILE A 105 10.08 6.25 -5.75
N GLU A 106 10.78 5.91 -6.83
CA GLU A 106 11.11 6.88 -7.88
C GLU A 106 9.89 7.18 -8.74
N ARG A 107 9.32 6.17 -9.40
CA ARG A 107 8.15 6.33 -10.31
C ARG A 107 6.94 5.60 -9.80
N GLY A 108 7.10 4.34 -9.46
CA GLY A 108 6.04 3.50 -8.94
C GLY A 108 6.60 2.16 -8.49
N ALA A 109 5.75 1.40 -7.82
CA ALA A 109 6.08 0.06 -7.34
C ALA A 109 4.83 -0.79 -7.19
N ALA A 110 5.01 -2.11 -7.28
CA ALA A 110 4.04 -3.10 -6.86
C ALA A 110 4.54 -3.79 -5.59
N VAL A 111 3.64 -3.99 -4.64
CA VAL A 111 3.93 -4.66 -3.37
C VAL A 111 2.88 -5.72 -3.11
N TRP A 112 3.28 -6.90 -2.63
CA TRP A 112 2.33 -7.93 -2.22
C TRP A 112 2.82 -8.70 -1.01
N ILE A 113 1.85 -9.25 -0.27
CA ILE A 113 2.12 -10.06 0.91
C ILE A 113 2.41 -11.50 0.50
N GLU A 114 3.50 -12.04 1.03
CA GLU A 114 3.77 -13.47 1.03
C GLU A 114 3.78 -13.99 2.47
N ASP A 115 2.80 -14.83 2.80
CA ASP A 115 2.71 -15.47 4.10
C ASP A 115 3.89 -16.44 4.28
N MET A 116 4.52 -16.38 5.45
CA MET A 116 5.59 -17.31 5.82
C MET A 116 4.93 -18.60 6.29
N ARG A 117 5.13 -19.69 5.54
CA ARG A 117 4.72 -21.04 5.94
C ARG A 117 5.53 -21.54 7.13
#